data_AF-A0AAX2BKT8-F1
#
_entry.id   AF-A0AAX2BKT8-F1
#
_cell.length_a   1.000
_cell.length_b   1.000
_cell.length_c   1.000
_cell.angle_alpha   90.00
_cell.angle_beta   90.00
_cell.angle_gamma   90.00
#
_symmetry.space_group_name_H-M   'P 1'
#
loop_
_entity.id
_entity.type
_entity.pdbx_description
1 polymer ?
#
loop_
_entity_poly.entity_id
_entity_poly.type
_entity_poly.pdbx_seq_one_letter_code
_entity_poly.pdbx_strand_id
1 'polypeptide(L)'
;MPRENMKVPGIEESQRFLNFEARFHKIGFVVLLCIISLAIVGVFSGGYFSDSVKTNTTGEVTLNFERFGRLQTEFKLKISATDQRSGKNIYRIGGDFNSFYETANIWPQPDSMYSKGEELYLVYNTHENQQDTSIWLLVTPVKPGSAKSVIQLNSGPEIDFRQFIYP
;
A
#
# COMPACT_ATOMS: atom_id res chain seq x y z
N MET A 1 1.80 35.75 -50.94
CA MET A 1 1.64 37.04 -50.25
C MET A 1 2.00 36.85 -48.79
N PRO A 2 3.09 37.46 -48.28
CA PRO A 2 3.45 37.38 -46.87
C PRO A 2 2.57 38.32 -46.05
N ARG A 3 2.01 37.84 -44.93
CA ARG A 3 1.26 38.68 -43.99
C ARG A 3 2.23 39.54 -43.20
N GLU A 4 2.15 40.84 -43.41
CA GLU A 4 2.89 41.85 -42.66
C GLU A 4 2.36 41.90 -41.22
N ASN A 5 3.24 41.76 -40.23
CA ASN A 5 2.90 41.85 -38.82
C ASN A 5 2.56 43.31 -38.47
N MET A 6 1.27 43.65 -38.54
CA MET A 6 0.77 44.94 -38.07
C MET A 6 0.90 45.01 -36.55
N LYS A 7 1.94 45.71 -36.08
CA LYS A 7 2.08 46.09 -34.66
C LYS A 7 1.02 47.14 -34.35
N VAL A 8 0.04 46.77 -33.53
CA VAL A 8 -0.95 47.71 -32.98
C VAL A 8 -0.23 48.61 -31.95
N PRO A 9 -0.29 49.94 -32.09
CA PRO A 9 0.45 50.84 -31.19
C PRO A 9 -0.21 50.87 -29.80
N GLY A 10 0.60 50.69 -28.74
CA GLY A 10 0.18 50.86 -27.34
C GLY A 10 0.31 49.64 -26.44
N ILE A 11 0.72 48.48 -26.96
CA ILE A 11 0.91 47.26 -26.14
C ILE A 11 2.37 46.78 -26.29
N GLU A 12 3.14 46.88 -25.21
CA GLU A 12 4.48 46.29 -25.12
C GLU A 12 4.36 44.76 -24.94
N GLU A 13 4.05 44.04 -26.03
CA GLU A 13 4.13 42.58 -26.03
C GLU A 13 5.59 42.14 -25.92
N SER A 14 5.99 41.71 -24.73
CA SER A 14 7.29 41.09 -24.56
C SER A 14 7.28 39.70 -25.21
N GLN A 15 7.92 39.57 -26.37
CA GLN A 15 8.04 38.30 -27.12
C GLN A 15 8.57 37.13 -26.26
N ARG A 16 9.31 37.44 -25.19
CA ARG A 16 9.81 36.45 -24.23
C ARG A 16 8.69 35.80 -23.41
N PHE A 17 7.68 36.56 -22.98
CA PHE A 17 6.54 36.02 -22.24
C PHE A 17 5.66 35.14 -23.13
N LEU A 18 5.40 35.57 -24.37
CA LEU A 18 4.62 34.80 -25.34
C LEU A 18 5.29 33.44 -25.65
N ASN A 19 6.61 33.43 -25.83
CA ASN A 19 7.37 32.19 -26.05
C ASN A 19 7.44 31.29 -24.82
N PHE A 20 7.46 31.87 -23.61
CA PHE A 20 7.43 31.13 -22.35
C PHE A 20 6.07 30.46 -22.14
N GLU A 21 4.98 31.20 -22.32
CA GLU A 21 3.61 30.70 -22.22
C GLU A 21 3.37 29.56 -23.22
N ALA A 22 3.76 29.75 -24.48
CA ALA A 22 3.61 28.72 -25.52
C ALA A 22 4.39 27.44 -25.20
N ARG A 23 5.59 27.54 -24.59
CA ARG A 23 6.35 26.37 -24.12
C ARG A 23 5.71 25.71 -22.92
N PHE A 24 5.19 26.49 -21.97
CA PHE A 24 4.50 25.98 -20.79
C PHE A 24 3.21 25.22 -21.16
N HIS A 25 2.43 25.74 -22.11
CA HIS A 25 1.26 25.03 -22.64
C HIS A 25 1.63 23.71 -23.31
N LYS A 26 2.69 23.67 -24.13
CA LYS A 26 3.14 22.43 -24.77
C LYS A 26 3.63 21.40 -23.75
N ILE A 27 4.46 21.81 -22.80
CA ILE A 27 5.00 20.92 -21.76
C ILE A 27 3.86 20.43 -20.86
N GLY A 28 3.00 21.33 -20.39
CA GLY A 28 1.84 20.99 -19.57
C GLY A 28 0.90 20.03 -20.27
N PHE A 29 0.64 20.23 -21.57
CA PHE A 29 -0.18 19.32 -22.36
C PHE A 29 0.44 17.92 -22.48
N VAL A 30 1.74 17.82 -22.74
CA VAL A 30 2.45 16.53 -22.78
C VAL A 30 2.40 15.83 -21.42
N VAL A 31 2.65 16.56 -20.32
CA VAL A 31 2.57 16.02 -18.96
C VAL A 31 1.15 15.54 -18.65
N LEU A 32 0.12 16.31 -18.99
CA LEU A 32 -1.27 15.92 -18.80
C LEU A 32 -1.61 14.64 -19.58
N LEU A 33 -1.21 14.56 -20.85
CA LEU A 33 -1.39 13.34 -21.65
C LEU A 33 -0.71 12.14 -21.01
N CYS A 34 0.52 12.29 -20.51
CA CYS A 34 1.22 11.24 -19.79
C CYS A 34 0.44 10.77 -18.55
N ILE A 35 -0.07 11.69 -17.72
CA ILE A 35 -0.86 11.35 -16.54
C ILE A 35 -2.14 10.59 -16.93
N ILE A 36 -2.85 11.04 -17.96
CA ILE A 36 -4.06 10.37 -18.46
C ILE A 36 -3.73 8.97 -18.98
N SER A 37 -2.65 8.82 -19.77
CA SER A 37 -2.22 7.50 -20.23
C SER A 37 -1.88 6.56 -19.08
N LEU A 38 -1.16 7.04 -18.05
CA LEU A 38 -0.87 6.28 -16.84
C LEU A 38 -2.15 5.87 -16.09
N ALA A 39 -3.14 6.78 -16.02
CA ALA A 39 -4.43 6.47 -15.41
C ALA A 39 -5.21 5.40 -16.19
N ILE A 40 -5.23 5.45 -17.53
CA ILE A 40 -5.89 4.45 -18.39
C ILE A 40 -5.23 3.07 -18.24
N VAL A 41 -3.89 3.03 -18.15
CA VAL A 41 -3.14 1.77 -17.94
C VAL A 41 -3.28 1.27 -16.48
N GLY A 42 -3.97 2.02 -15.61
CA GLY A 42 -4.25 1.60 -14.25
C GLY A 42 -3.08 1.81 -13.28
N VAL A 43 -2.09 2.64 -13.62
CA VAL A 43 -0.94 2.93 -12.75
C VAL A 43 -1.37 3.56 -11.42
N PHE A 44 -2.48 4.31 -11.42
CA PHE A 44 -3.06 4.95 -10.24
C PHE A 44 -4.29 4.22 -9.67
N SER A 45 -4.74 3.14 -10.32
CA SER A 45 -5.85 2.33 -9.82
C SER A 45 -5.29 1.27 -8.87
N GLY A 46 -5.99 0.98 -7.78
CA GLY A 46 -5.52 0.18 -6.64
C GLY A 46 -5.33 -1.30 -6.90
N GLY A 47 -4.57 -1.69 -7.92
CA GLY A 47 -4.47 -3.10 -8.33
C GLY A 47 -3.18 -3.55 -9.02
N TYR A 48 -2.10 -2.77 -9.05
CA TYR A 48 -0.81 -3.29 -9.55
C TYR A 48 0.45 -2.68 -8.90
N PHE A 49 0.47 -1.36 -8.65
CA PHE A 49 1.62 -0.71 -8.00
C PHE A 49 1.47 -0.58 -6.48
N SER A 50 0.24 -0.60 -5.98
CA SER A 50 -0.08 -0.53 -4.57
C SER A 50 0.15 -1.87 -3.88
N ASP A 51 -0.17 -2.99 -4.53
CA ASP A 51 0.00 -4.32 -3.95
C ASP A 51 1.48 -4.69 -3.79
N SER A 52 1.82 -5.30 -2.66
CA SER A 52 3.13 -5.82 -2.37
C SER A 52 3.01 -7.18 -1.71
N VAL A 53 3.87 -8.08 -2.16
CA VAL A 53 4.03 -9.40 -1.58
C VAL A 53 5.40 -9.46 -0.92
N LYS A 54 5.45 -9.92 0.32
CA LYS A 54 6.69 -10.22 1.04
C LYS A 54 6.63 -11.61 1.61
N THR A 55 7.73 -12.33 1.49
CA THR A 55 7.87 -13.68 2.03
C THR A 55 9.02 -13.69 3.03
N ASN A 56 8.87 -14.48 4.08
CA ASN A 56 9.93 -14.66 5.07
C ASN A 56 11.13 -15.42 4.46
N THR A 57 12.26 -15.44 5.16
CA THR A 57 13.50 -16.06 4.63
C THR A 57 13.38 -17.57 4.36
N THR A 58 12.48 -18.26 5.06
CA THR A 58 12.24 -19.71 4.87
C THR A 58 11.26 -20.02 3.74
N GLY A 59 10.52 -19.04 3.21
CA GLY A 59 9.49 -19.28 2.20
C GLY A 59 8.13 -19.76 2.77
N GLU A 60 8.05 -19.99 4.07
CA GLU A 60 6.90 -20.59 4.75
C GLU A 60 5.75 -19.61 4.98
N VAL A 61 6.04 -18.31 5.06
CA VAL A 61 5.03 -17.27 5.32
C VAL A 61 5.12 -16.18 4.27
N THR A 62 3.98 -15.82 3.70
CA THR A 62 3.81 -14.76 2.71
C THR A 62 2.76 -13.76 3.19
N LEU A 63 3.10 -12.48 3.12
CA LEU A 63 2.23 -11.35 3.39
C LEU A 63 1.91 -10.63 2.09
N ASN A 64 0.62 -10.50 1.78
CA ASN A 64 0.12 -9.61 0.74
C ASN A 64 -0.52 -8.39 1.40
N PHE A 65 -0.10 -7.19 0.99
CA PHE A 65 -0.54 -5.94 1.58
C PHE A 65 -0.45 -4.79 0.57
N GLU A 66 -1.20 -3.72 0.80
CA GLU A 66 -1.11 -2.49 0.02
C GLU A 66 -0.02 -1.57 0.62
N ARG A 67 0.93 -1.10 -0.20
CA ARG A 67 2.01 -0.18 0.22
C ARG A 67 1.49 1.20 0.64
N PHE A 68 0.32 1.57 0.13
CA PHE A 68 -0.31 2.86 0.37
C PHE A 68 -1.74 2.65 0.85
N GLY A 69 -2.12 3.29 1.95
CA GLY A 69 -3.49 3.28 2.48
C GLY A 69 -3.98 4.70 2.75
N ARG A 70 -5.29 4.92 2.76
CA ARG A 70 -5.86 6.22 3.16
C ARG A 70 -6.28 6.16 4.62
N LEU A 71 -6.13 7.29 5.32
CA LEU A 71 -6.74 7.50 6.62
C LEU A 71 -8.24 7.15 6.55
N GLN A 72 -8.75 6.43 7.56
CA GLN A 72 -10.16 6.04 7.65
C GLN A 72 -10.70 5.22 6.46
N THR A 73 -9.84 4.59 5.66
CA THR A 73 -10.27 3.69 4.58
C THR A 73 -9.78 2.28 4.87
N GLU A 74 -10.73 1.36 4.95
CA GLU A 74 -10.44 -0.05 5.18
C GLU A 74 -9.66 -0.67 4.02
N PHE A 75 -8.68 -1.50 4.36
CA PHE A 75 -7.99 -2.36 3.40
C PHE A 75 -7.70 -3.73 4.00
N LYS A 76 -7.30 -4.66 3.13
CA LYS A 76 -7.06 -6.07 3.48
C LYS A 76 -5.57 -6.35 3.57
N LEU A 77 -5.19 -7.08 4.61
CA LEU A 77 -3.91 -7.77 4.71
C LEU A 77 -4.18 -9.27 4.60
N LYS A 78 -3.40 -9.98 3.78
CA LYS A 78 -3.47 -11.44 3.68
C LYS A 78 -2.16 -12.05 4.13
N ILE A 79 -2.21 -12.87 5.16
CA ILE A 79 -1.10 -13.69 5.63
C ILE A 79 -1.38 -15.11 5.16
N SER A 80 -0.52 -15.67 4.32
CA SER A 80 -0.57 -17.05 3.88
C SER A 80 0.62 -17.80 4.45
N ALA A 81 0.39 -19.00 4.97
CA ALA A 81 1.46 -19.85 5.48
C ALA A 81 1.33 -21.27 4.94
N THR A 82 2.45 -21.81 4.48
CA THR A 82 2.61 -23.17 3.95
C THR A 82 3.32 -24.04 4.98
N ASP A 83 3.17 -25.36 4.87
CA ASP A 83 3.87 -26.36 5.71
C ASP A 83 3.77 -26.10 7.22
N GLN A 84 2.54 -26.02 7.70
CA GLN A 84 2.25 -25.77 9.10
C GLN A 84 2.52 -27.02 9.96
N ARG A 85 3.48 -26.90 10.88
CA ARG A 85 3.75 -27.98 11.85
C ARG A 85 2.52 -28.23 12.73
N SER A 86 2.29 -29.51 13.03
CA SER A 86 1.15 -29.96 13.86
C SER A 86 1.19 -29.33 15.26
N GLY A 87 0.02 -28.95 15.78
CA GLY A 87 -0.17 -28.44 17.13
C GLY A 87 -0.79 -27.05 17.16
N LYS A 88 0.04 -26.01 17.10
CA LYS A 88 -0.39 -24.63 17.34
C LYS A 88 0.42 -23.65 16.53
N ASN A 89 -0.27 -22.80 15.79
CA ASN A 89 0.30 -21.68 15.07
C ASN A 89 -0.06 -20.36 15.72
N ILE A 90 0.98 -19.60 16.05
CA ILE A 90 0.88 -18.32 16.72
C ILE A 90 1.43 -17.26 15.77
N TYR A 91 0.54 -16.42 15.26
CA TYR A 91 0.92 -15.27 14.45
C TYR A 91 1.07 -14.06 15.36
N ARG A 92 2.27 -13.52 15.43
CA ARG A 92 2.56 -12.27 16.12
C ARG A 92 2.57 -11.14 15.10
N ILE A 93 1.87 -10.06 15.43
CA ILE A 93 1.81 -8.82 14.64
C ILE A 93 2.26 -7.68 15.55
N GLY A 94 3.35 -7.01 15.18
CA GLY A 94 4.00 -5.99 16.02
C GLY A 94 4.53 -4.80 15.21
N GLY A 95 5.46 -4.08 15.82
CA GLY A 95 5.92 -2.78 15.31
C GLY A 95 4.85 -1.71 15.50
N ASP A 96 4.66 -0.86 14.49
CA ASP A 96 3.72 0.25 14.54
C ASP A 96 2.25 -0.19 14.38
N PHE A 97 1.98 -1.48 14.15
CA PHE A 97 0.67 -1.98 13.71
C PHE A 97 -0.50 -1.51 14.58
N ASN A 98 -0.50 -1.83 15.88
CA ASN A 98 -1.58 -1.47 16.80
C ASN A 98 -1.68 0.05 17.05
N SER A 99 -0.65 0.83 16.70
CA SER A 99 -0.65 2.29 16.87
C SER A 99 -1.19 3.06 15.66
N PHE A 100 -1.13 2.43 14.47
CA PHE A 100 -1.58 2.98 13.19
C PHE A 100 -2.92 2.41 12.71
N TYR A 101 -3.29 1.20 13.15
CA TYR A 101 -4.44 0.48 12.61
C TYR A 101 -5.40 0.02 13.72
N GLU A 102 -6.69 0.19 13.44
CA GLU A 102 -7.75 -0.51 14.14
C GLU A 102 -8.13 -1.77 13.34
N THR A 103 -8.10 -2.91 14.01
CA THR A 103 -8.48 -4.19 13.40
C THR A 103 -10.01 -4.34 13.43
N ALA A 104 -10.64 -4.25 12.26
CA ALA A 104 -12.08 -4.36 12.12
C ALA A 104 -12.55 -5.83 12.12
N ASN A 105 -11.84 -6.70 11.39
CA ASN A 105 -12.23 -8.11 11.26
C ASN A 105 -11.04 -9.01 10.93
N ILE A 106 -11.04 -10.26 11.42
CA ILE A 106 -9.98 -11.27 11.17
C ILE A 106 -10.61 -12.60 10.77
N TRP A 107 -10.38 -13.06 9.54
CA TRP A 107 -10.94 -14.30 8.99
C TRP A 107 -9.86 -15.25 8.44
N PRO A 108 -9.86 -16.55 8.79
CA PRO A 108 -10.75 -17.20 9.74
C PRO A 108 -10.55 -16.69 11.17
N GLN A 109 -11.58 -16.81 12.00
CA GLN A 109 -11.51 -16.39 13.39
C GLN A 109 -10.46 -17.23 14.13
N PRO A 110 -9.54 -16.60 14.89
CA PRO A 110 -8.57 -17.34 15.69
C PRO A 110 -9.23 -18.05 16.87
N ASP A 111 -8.67 -19.19 17.28
CA ASP A 111 -9.09 -19.92 18.49
C ASP A 111 -8.83 -19.10 19.76
N SER A 112 -7.78 -18.26 19.74
CA SER A 112 -7.48 -17.32 20.81
C SER A 112 -6.78 -16.08 20.25
N MET A 113 -7.11 -14.92 20.81
CA MET A 113 -6.50 -13.64 20.47
C MET A 113 -6.18 -12.88 21.74
N TYR A 114 -4.95 -12.38 21.85
CA TYR A 114 -4.52 -11.59 23.00
C TYR A 114 -3.44 -10.60 22.59
N SER A 115 -3.28 -9.55 23.40
CA SER A 115 -2.19 -8.58 23.24
C SER A 115 -1.16 -8.78 24.32
N LYS A 116 0.12 -8.59 23.97
CA LYS A 116 1.23 -8.58 24.93
C LYS A 116 2.15 -7.42 24.57
N GLY A 117 2.16 -6.38 25.41
CA GLY A 117 2.78 -5.11 25.07
C GLY A 117 2.03 -4.44 23.91
N GLU A 118 2.77 -3.98 22.90
CA GLU A 118 2.22 -3.37 21.68
C GLU A 118 1.96 -4.37 20.56
N GLU A 119 2.07 -5.68 20.84
CA GLU A 119 1.94 -6.74 19.85
C GLU A 119 0.62 -7.50 20.00
N LEU A 120 0.04 -7.86 18.86
CA LEU A 120 -1.16 -8.68 18.75
C LEU A 120 -0.77 -10.13 18.43
N TYR A 121 -1.35 -11.08 19.15
CA TYR A 121 -1.13 -12.51 18.94
C TYR A 121 -2.43 -13.18 18.50
N LEU A 122 -2.39 -13.86 17.36
CA LEU A 122 -3.47 -14.67 16.81
C LEU A 122 -3.08 -16.15 16.88
N VAL A 123 -3.92 -16.94 17.53
CA VAL A 123 -3.67 -18.36 17.76
C VAL A 123 -4.62 -19.21 16.94
N TYR A 124 -4.06 -20.15 16.20
CA TYR A 124 -4.79 -21.17 15.46
C TYR A 124 -4.26 -22.55 15.86
N ASN A 125 -5.13 -23.41 16.37
CA ASN A 125 -4.82 -24.81 16.60
C ASN A 125 -4.81 -25.53 15.25
N THR A 126 -3.76 -26.31 15.00
CA THR A 126 -3.61 -27.04 13.75
C THR A 126 -3.73 -28.53 13.95
N HIS A 127 -4.39 -29.20 13.02
CA HIS A 127 -4.43 -30.66 12.96
C HIS A 127 -3.24 -31.20 12.17
N GLU A 128 -2.86 -32.46 12.42
CA GLU A 128 -1.89 -33.16 11.56
C GLU A 128 -2.38 -33.12 10.11
N ASN A 129 -1.49 -32.78 9.17
CA ASN A 129 -1.80 -32.61 7.74
C ASN A 129 -2.68 -31.40 7.36
N GLN A 130 -2.79 -30.38 8.22
CA GLN A 130 -3.46 -29.14 7.84
C GLN A 130 -2.71 -28.44 6.70
N GLN A 131 -3.42 -28.27 5.57
CA GLN A 131 -2.91 -27.60 4.37
C GLN A 131 -2.72 -26.09 4.58
N ASP A 132 -2.15 -25.43 3.56
CA ASP A 132 -1.92 -24.00 3.48
C ASP A 132 -3.06 -23.17 4.11
N THR A 133 -2.72 -22.32 5.06
CA THR A 133 -3.70 -21.44 5.72
C THR A 133 -3.56 -20.02 5.21
N SER A 134 -4.69 -19.33 5.05
CA SER A 134 -4.71 -17.90 4.75
C SER A 134 -5.56 -17.16 5.78
N ILE A 135 -4.96 -16.15 6.41
CA ILE A 135 -5.59 -15.24 7.36
C ILE A 135 -5.74 -13.88 6.68
N TRP A 136 -6.94 -13.35 6.72
CA TRP A 136 -7.31 -12.03 6.22
C TRP A 136 -7.58 -11.11 7.38
N LEU A 137 -6.89 -9.98 7.43
CA LEU A 137 -7.17 -8.91 8.37
C LEU A 137 -7.75 -7.73 7.60
N LEU A 138 -8.92 -7.28 8.01
CA LEU A 138 -9.50 -6.02 7.59
C LEU A 138 -9.13 -4.97 8.62
N VAL A 139 -8.40 -3.94 8.19
CA VAL A 139 -7.85 -2.92 9.09
C VAL A 139 -8.16 -1.52 8.59
N THR A 140 -8.35 -0.59 9.52
CA THR A 140 -8.59 0.83 9.22
C THR A 140 -7.45 1.68 9.79
N PRO A 141 -6.77 2.50 8.98
CA PRO A 141 -5.77 3.42 9.50
C PRO A 141 -6.39 4.55 10.31
N VAL A 142 -5.82 4.82 11.47
CA VAL A 142 -6.27 5.90 12.39
C VAL A 142 -5.33 7.08 12.47
N LYS A 143 -4.13 7.00 11.85
CA LYS A 143 -3.15 8.09 11.80
C LYS A 143 -2.46 8.13 10.42
N PRO A 144 -2.15 9.33 9.89
CA PRO A 144 -1.34 9.47 8.69
C PRO A 144 0.15 9.22 9.00
N GLY A 145 0.93 8.82 7.99
CA GLY A 145 2.38 8.64 8.11
C GLY A 145 2.88 7.27 7.64
N SER A 146 4.15 6.95 7.95
CA SER A 146 4.76 5.67 7.58
C SER A 146 4.71 4.70 8.75
N ALA A 147 3.91 3.64 8.64
CA ALA A 147 3.86 2.55 9.60
C ALA A 147 4.88 1.47 9.21
N LYS A 148 5.73 1.05 10.15
CA LYS A 148 6.61 -0.12 10.02
C LYS A 148 6.10 -1.22 10.93
N SER A 149 5.63 -2.29 10.33
CA SER A 149 4.99 -3.39 11.04
C SER A 149 5.74 -4.69 10.79
N VAL A 150 5.57 -5.63 11.70
CA VAL A 150 6.24 -6.93 11.67
C VAL A 150 5.21 -8.04 11.81
N ILE A 151 5.36 -9.09 11.01
CA ILE A 151 4.59 -10.34 11.17
C ILE A 151 5.55 -11.49 11.37
N GLN A 152 5.24 -12.37 12.33
CA GLN A 152 6.01 -13.58 12.60
C GLN A 152 5.08 -14.76 12.86
N LEU A 153 5.43 -15.93 12.31
CA LEU A 153 4.80 -17.19 12.64
C LEU A 153 5.68 -17.95 13.64
N ASN A 154 5.12 -18.29 14.80
CA ASN A 154 5.78 -19.02 15.88
C ASN A 154 7.12 -18.35 16.26
N SER A 155 8.22 -19.10 16.19
CA SER A 155 9.59 -18.61 16.40
C SER A 155 10.39 -18.56 15.09
N GLY A 156 9.71 -18.49 13.95
CA GLY A 156 10.32 -18.42 12.62
C GLY A 156 10.81 -17.01 12.25
N PRO A 157 11.37 -16.83 11.05
CA PRO A 157 11.82 -15.53 10.57
C PRO A 157 10.67 -14.53 10.43
N GLU A 158 10.97 -13.27 10.72
CA GLU A 158 10.03 -12.17 10.64
C GLU A 158 9.84 -11.66 9.20
N ILE A 159 8.67 -11.05 8.95
CA ILE A 159 8.38 -10.27 7.76
C ILE A 159 8.22 -8.81 8.17
N ASP A 160 9.22 -8.00 7.88
CA ASP A 160 9.12 -6.54 7.98
C ASP A 160 8.40 -5.96 6.78
N PHE A 161 7.38 -5.15 7.03
CA PHE A 161 6.68 -4.42 6.00
C PHE A 161 6.43 -2.97 6.40
N ARG A 162 6.33 -2.11 5.40
CA ARG A 162 6.11 -0.68 5.57
C ARG A 162 4.97 -0.23 4.70
N GLN A 163 4.04 0.50 5.28
CA GLN A 163 2.91 1.12 4.60
C GLN A 163 2.95 2.63 4.81
N PHE A 164 2.56 3.39 3.80
CA PHE A 164 2.41 4.83 3.89
C PHE A 164 0.94 5.22 3.85
N ILE A 165 0.47 5.89 4.90
CA ILE A 165 -0.91 6.30 5.07
C ILE A 165 -1.05 7.78 4.72
N TYR A 166 -1.80 8.05 3.65
CA TYR A 166 -2.14 9.41 3.24
C TYR A 166 -3.37 9.92 4.01
N PRO A 167 -3.44 11.23 4.33
CA PRO A 167 -4.61 11.84 4.96
C PRO A 167 -5.90 11.69 4.14
#